data_AF-A0A024VYS3-F1
#
_entry.id   AF-A0A024VYS3-F1
#
_cell.length_a   1.000
_cell.length_b   1.000
_cell.length_c   1.000
_cell.angle_alpha   90.00
_cell.angle_beta   90.00
_cell.angle_gamma   90.00
#
_symmetry.space_group_name_H-M   'P 1'
#
loop_
_entity.id
_entity.type
_entity.pdbx_description
1 polymer ?
#
loop_
_entity_poly.entity_id
_entity_poly.type
_entity_poly.pdbx_seq_one_letter_code
_entity_poly.pdbx_strand_id
1 'polypeptide(L)'
;MEQASSQNGKHMPESLDDTPIEYKQTCSCELPQPPPPPLPEPAPETPKEDACKIAEEILKVEGEKSYKDLCEHKFENGKKSYPGWNCNSSIFKHGEQEGACMPPRRQKLYLNKLKEFSGGTSKTELRKAFIECATIETFFSWHKYKKEKENENTIDEDGYLSFGVEEFQKQLEGGTIPEEFKRQMFYTFGDYRDILFGKDVGNGNDIEEVKNKIKTVFQNSTDPDEQNDNEREKWWEQHGKDIWKGM
;
A
#
# COMPACT_ATOMS: atom_id res chain seq x y z
N MET A 1 -45.93 22.62 -65.22
CA MET A 1 -44.65 23.33 -65.08
C MET A 1 -44.56 23.67 -63.60
N GLU A 2 -43.70 23.11 -62.76
CA GLU A 2 -42.43 22.38 -62.94
C GLU A 2 -42.31 21.23 -61.90
N GLN A 3 -41.31 20.38 -62.12
CA GLN A 3 -41.03 19.12 -61.45
C GLN A 3 -40.39 19.27 -60.06
N ALA A 4 -40.32 18.13 -59.37
CA ALA A 4 -39.99 17.88 -57.97
C ALA A 4 -38.58 18.29 -57.49
N SER A 5 -38.44 18.40 -56.17
CA SER A 5 -37.27 17.87 -55.46
C SER A 5 -37.69 17.20 -54.15
N SER A 6 -37.27 15.95 -54.02
CA SER A 6 -37.37 15.09 -52.85
C SER A 6 -36.13 15.27 -51.97
N GLN A 7 -36.22 14.87 -50.70
CA GLN A 7 -35.15 14.72 -49.70
C GLN A 7 -34.77 15.97 -48.88
N ASN A 8 -35.26 16.05 -47.64
CA ASN A 8 -34.44 15.88 -46.42
C ASN A 8 -35.26 16.19 -45.17
N GLY A 9 -35.69 15.14 -44.46
CA GLY A 9 -36.33 15.23 -43.14
C GLY A 9 -35.70 14.28 -42.12
N LYS A 10 -34.47 13.80 -42.36
CA LYS A 10 -33.74 12.89 -41.48
C LYS A 10 -32.26 13.26 -41.45
N HIS A 11 -31.92 14.34 -40.77
CA HIS A 11 -30.59 14.45 -40.19
C HIS A 11 -30.67 15.41 -39.00
N MET A 12 -30.98 14.84 -37.83
CA MET A 12 -30.70 15.51 -36.57
C MET A 12 -29.17 15.48 -36.38
N PRO A 13 -28.54 16.55 -35.89
CA PRO A 13 -27.09 16.54 -35.65
C PRO A 13 -26.73 15.53 -34.54
N GLU A 14 -25.64 14.80 -34.74
CA GLU A 14 -25.13 13.71 -33.88
C GLU A 14 -24.78 14.18 -32.44
N SER A 15 -24.74 15.49 -32.21
CA SER A 15 -24.49 16.10 -30.89
C SER A 15 -25.69 16.05 -29.93
N LEU A 16 -26.83 15.49 -30.33
CA LEU A 16 -28.06 15.40 -29.51
C LEU A 16 -28.47 13.95 -29.17
N ASP A 17 -27.76 12.94 -29.67
CA ASP A 17 -27.95 11.54 -29.28
C ASP A 17 -27.19 11.19 -27.99
N ASP A 18 -26.13 11.95 -27.69
CA ASP A 18 -25.39 11.83 -26.46
C ASP A 18 -25.94 12.73 -25.37
N THR A 19 -25.99 12.14 -24.20
CA THR A 19 -26.85 12.62 -23.14
C THR A 19 -26.00 12.39 -21.88
N PRO A 20 -25.87 13.38 -20.96
CA PRO A 20 -24.87 13.35 -19.90
C PRO A 20 -24.91 12.08 -19.03
N ILE A 21 -23.76 11.49 -18.71
CA ILE A 21 -23.70 10.21 -17.97
C ILE A 21 -24.45 10.27 -16.62
N GLU A 22 -24.54 11.45 -16.00
CA GLU A 22 -25.22 11.66 -14.72
C GLU A 22 -26.75 11.44 -14.74
N TYR A 23 -27.47 11.71 -15.85
CA TYR A 23 -28.95 11.70 -15.78
C TYR A 23 -29.56 10.29 -15.97
N LYS A 24 -28.83 9.31 -16.53
CA LYS A 24 -29.33 7.92 -16.68
C LYS A 24 -29.50 7.17 -15.36
N GLN A 25 -28.91 7.65 -14.26
CA GLN A 25 -28.98 7.02 -12.94
C GLN A 25 -29.95 7.71 -11.96
N THR A 26 -30.63 8.80 -12.36
CA THR A 26 -31.38 9.63 -11.40
C THR A 26 -32.89 9.37 -11.33
N CYS A 27 -33.43 8.44 -12.12
CA CYS A 27 -34.85 8.09 -12.06
C CYS A 27 -35.08 6.57 -12.18
N SER A 28 -34.57 5.82 -11.23
CA SER A 28 -35.17 4.54 -10.81
C SER A 28 -35.25 4.57 -9.29
N CYS A 29 -36.47 4.64 -8.75
CA CYS A 29 -36.70 4.35 -7.34
C CYS A 29 -36.46 2.85 -7.14
N GLU A 30 -35.23 2.46 -6.85
CA GLU A 30 -34.97 1.14 -6.29
C GLU A 30 -35.54 1.11 -4.87
N LEU A 31 -36.41 0.12 -4.64
CA LEU A 31 -36.83 -0.29 -3.30
C LEU A 31 -35.57 -0.49 -2.44
N PRO A 32 -35.58 -0.13 -1.15
CA PRO A 32 -34.40 -0.25 -0.29
C PRO A 32 -33.85 -1.68 -0.39
N GLN A 33 -32.64 -1.81 -0.93
CA GLN A 33 -32.00 -3.11 -1.02
C GLN A 33 -31.81 -3.65 0.40
N PRO A 34 -32.11 -4.93 0.65
CA PRO A 34 -31.81 -5.54 1.93
C PRO A 34 -30.31 -5.36 2.22
N PRO A 35 -29.91 -5.19 3.49
CA PRO A 35 -28.51 -5.01 3.84
C PRO A 35 -27.67 -6.13 3.20
N PRO A 36 -26.46 -5.82 2.69
CA PRO A 36 -25.60 -6.84 2.10
C PRO A 36 -25.46 -8.02 3.07
N PRO A 37 -25.45 -9.28 2.57
CA PRO A 37 -25.29 -10.44 3.41
C PRO A 37 -24.09 -10.26 4.35
N PRO A 38 -24.18 -10.67 5.63
CA PRO A 38 -23.03 -10.69 6.50
C PRO A 38 -21.87 -11.39 5.78
N LEU A 39 -20.70 -10.74 5.76
CA LEU A 39 -19.47 -11.37 5.30
C LEU A 39 -19.39 -12.77 5.91
N PRO A 40 -19.17 -13.84 5.12
CA PRO A 40 -19.11 -15.18 5.66
C PRO A 40 -18.07 -15.22 6.77
N GLU A 41 -18.48 -15.63 7.97
CA GLU A 41 -17.56 -15.79 9.09
C GLU A 41 -16.42 -16.73 8.65
N PRO A 42 -15.16 -16.32 8.83
CA PRO A 42 -14.04 -17.15 8.42
C PRO A 42 -14.09 -18.46 9.20
N ALA A 43 -13.91 -19.57 8.48
CA ALA A 43 -13.76 -20.89 9.07
C ALA A 43 -12.72 -20.85 10.20
N PRO A 44 -12.89 -21.65 11.28
CA PRO A 44 -12.03 -21.58 12.45
C PRO A 44 -10.64 -22.14 12.10
N GLU A 45 -9.77 -21.24 11.66
CA GLU A 45 -8.34 -21.50 11.58
C GLU A 45 -7.71 -21.38 12.98
N THR A 46 -6.62 -22.12 13.16
CA THR A 46 -5.73 -22.15 14.32
C THR A 46 -5.55 -20.78 14.99
N PRO A 47 -5.28 -20.72 16.32
CA PRO A 47 -5.17 -19.44 17.04
C PRO A 47 -4.12 -18.55 16.36
N LYS A 48 -4.59 -17.54 15.61
CA LYS A 48 -3.71 -16.62 14.88
C LYS A 48 -3.01 -15.77 15.92
N GLU A 49 -1.67 -15.77 15.90
CA GLU A 49 -0.88 -14.84 16.70
C GLU A 49 -1.37 -13.41 16.43
N ASP A 50 -1.61 -12.68 17.51
CA ASP A 50 -2.10 -11.31 17.46
C ASP A 50 -1.07 -10.41 16.76
N ALA A 51 -1.54 -9.52 15.89
CA ALA A 51 -0.67 -8.68 15.07
C ALA A 51 0.18 -7.73 15.94
N CYS A 52 -0.40 -7.18 17.00
CA CYS A 52 0.33 -6.31 17.92
C CYS A 52 1.40 -7.08 18.70
N LYS A 53 1.13 -8.34 19.07
CA LYS A 53 2.16 -9.21 19.67
C LYS A 53 3.34 -9.46 18.74
N ILE A 54 3.08 -9.78 17.47
CA ILE A 54 4.14 -9.95 16.46
C ILE A 54 4.96 -8.65 16.33
N ALA A 55 4.27 -7.51 16.27
CA ALA A 55 4.91 -6.19 16.18
C ALA A 55 5.77 -5.87 17.41
N GLU A 56 5.26 -6.12 18.62
CA GLU A 56 6.00 -5.92 19.86
C GLU A 56 7.25 -6.82 19.93
N GLU A 57 7.12 -8.09 19.57
CA GLU A 57 8.22 -9.06 19.61
C GLU A 57 9.35 -8.65 18.65
N ILE A 58 9.02 -8.31 17.40
CA ILE A 58 10.05 -7.89 16.45
C ILE A 58 10.74 -6.59 16.88
N LEU A 59 9.99 -5.63 17.42
CA LEU A 59 10.57 -4.38 17.92
C LEU A 59 11.43 -4.59 19.16
N LYS A 60 11.09 -5.53 20.05
CA LYS A 60 11.92 -5.91 21.21
C LYS A 60 13.22 -6.57 20.76
N VAL A 61 13.14 -7.57 19.89
CA VAL A 61 14.31 -8.29 19.36
C VAL A 61 15.27 -7.34 18.66
N GLU A 62 14.75 -6.43 17.86
CA GLU A 62 15.57 -5.45 17.15
C GLU A 62 16.06 -4.32 18.08
N GLY A 63 15.28 -3.99 19.12
CA GLY A 63 15.68 -3.07 20.19
C GLY A 63 16.87 -3.59 21.00
N GLU A 64 16.94 -4.89 21.29
CA GLU A 64 18.10 -5.52 21.95
C GLU A 64 19.39 -5.36 21.12
N LYS A 65 19.27 -5.38 19.79
CA LYS A 65 20.37 -5.10 18.85
C LYS A 65 20.59 -3.61 18.59
N SER A 66 19.86 -2.73 19.30
CA SER A 66 19.86 -1.28 19.07
C SER A 66 19.55 -0.89 17.62
N TYR A 67 18.74 -1.71 16.93
CA TYR A 67 18.37 -1.55 15.52
C TYR A 67 19.55 -1.46 14.56
N LYS A 68 20.74 -1.95 14.93
CA LYS A 68 21.98 -1.73 14.17
C LYS A 68 21.87 -2.24 12.74
N ASP A 69 21.49 -3.51 12.58
CA ASP A 69 21.36 -4.18 11.28
C ASP A 69 20.33 -3.46 10.38
N LEU A 70 19.22 -3.04 10.98
CA LEU A 70 18.16 -2.33 10.28
C LEU A 70 18.57 -0.89 9.89
N CYS A 71 19.31 -0.20 10.74
CA CYS A 71 19.83 1.13 10.46
C CYS A 71 20.83 1.10 9.31
N GLU A 72 21.74 0.11 9.29
CA GLU A 72 22.70 -0.07 8.20
C GLU A 72 21.98 -0.33 6.87
N HIS A 73 20.90 -1.11 6.90
CA HIS A 73 20.07 -1.38 5.74
C HIS A 73 19.29 -0.14 5.24
N LYS A 74 18.74 0.67 6.17
CA LYS A 74 17.94 1.85 5.80
C LYS A 74 18.80 3.07 5.43
N PHE A 75 19.98 3.20 6.05
CA PHE A 75 20.88 4.35 5.96
C PHE A 75 22.33 3.89 5.69
N GLU A 76 22.61 3.50 4.44
CA GLU A 76 23.96 3.04 4.05
C GLU A 76 25.08 4.02 4.41
N ASN A 77 26.14 3.51 5.03
CA ASN A 77 27.41 4.20 5.30
C ASN A 77 27.33 5.50 6.13
N GLY A 78 26.30 5.67 6.96
CA GLY A 78 26.14 6.87 7.79
C GLY A 78 25.99 8.18 7.01
N LYS A 79 25.84 8.10 5.68
CA LYS A 79 25.50 9.25 4.85
C LYS A 79 24.00 9.50 5.00
N LYS A 80 23.68 10.65 5.59
CA LYS A 80 22.34 11.21 5.82
C LYS A 80 21.53 11.49 4.54
N SER A 81 21.84 10.86 3.42
CA SER A 81 21.24 11.12 2.12
C SER A 81 20.15 10.10 1.87
N TYR A 82 18.92 10.42 2.29
CA TYR A 82 17.74 9.73 1.78
C TYR A 82 17.67 9.97 0.26
N PRO A 83 17.37 8.95 -0.56
CA PRO A 83 17.36 9.15 -2.00
C PRO A 83 16.33 10.20 -2.41
N GLY A 84 16.58 10.89 -3.52
CA GLY A 84 15.57 11.69 -4.20
C GLY A 84 14.60 10.81 -4.99
N TRP A 85 13.60 11.44 -5.62
CA TRP A 85 12.75 10.75 -6.59
C TRP A 85 13.61 10.16 -7.71
N ASN A 86 13.39 8.89 -8.02
CA ASN A 86 14.13 8.19 -9.06
C ASN A 86 13.23 7.96 -10.27
N CYS A 87 13.48 8.71 -11.35
CA CYS A 87 12.72 8.63 -12.60
C CYS A 87 13.48 7.86 -13.70
N ASN A 88 14.48 7.06 -13.33
CA ASN A 88 15.21 6.27 -14.31
C ASN A 88 14.32 5.14 -14.85
N SER A 89 14.11 5.07 -16.16
CA SER A 89 13.30 4.03 -16.78
C SER A 89 13.81 2.61 -16.51
N SER A 90 15.11 2.43 -16.24
CA SER A 90 15.70 1.10 -16.00
C SER A 90 15.26 0.43 -14.70
N ILE A 91 14.74 1.19 -13.73
CA ILE A 91 14.26 0.64 -12.44
C ILE A 91 12.80 0.15 -12.51
N PHE A 92 12.16 0.31 -13.67
CA PHE A 92 10.78 -0.05 -13.94
C PHE A 92 10.68 -1.22 -14.91
N LYS A 93 9.53 -1.90 -14.93
CA LYS A 93 9.27 -2.97 -15.89
C LYS A 93 9.17 -2.39 -17.31
N HIS A 94 9.67 -3.12 -18.31
CA HIS A 94 9.63 -2.67 -19.70
C HIS A 94 8.20 -2.51 -20.22
N GLY A 95 7.91 -1.36 -20.85
CA GLY A 95 6.70 -1.17 -21.66
C GLY A 95 5.47 -0.60 -20.96
N GLU A 96 5.52 -0.31 -19.65
CA GLU A 96 4.30 0.05 -18.90
C GLU A 96 4.36 1.39 -18.14
N GLN A 97 5.50 2.10 -18.13
CA GLN A 97 5.76 3.18 -17.18
C GLN A 97 6.58 4.36 -17.75
N GLU A 98 6.36 4.77 -19.01
CA GLU A 98 7.06 5.93 -19.58
C GLU A 98 6.76 7.21 -18.76
N GLY A 99 7.80 7.83 -18.20
CA GLY A 99 7.68 9.01 -17.33
C GLY A 99 7.40 8.73 -15.84
N ALA A 100 7.36 7.47 -15.40
CA ALA A 100 7.18 7.15 -13.99
C ALA A 100 8.39 7.55 -13.12
N CYS A 101 8.11 7.91 -11.87
CA CYS A 101 9.12 8.20 -10.86
C CYS A 101 8.83 7.43 -9.57
N MET A 102 9.85 6.77 -9.02
CA MET A 102 9.75 5.97 -7.81
C MET A 102 10.03 6.86 -6.59
N PRO A 103 9.09 6.97 -5.65
CA PRO A 103 9.29 7.80 -4.48
C PRO A 103 10.42 7.24 -3.62
N PRO A 104 11.19 8.11 -2.92
CA PRO A 104 12.26 7.70 -2.01
C PRO A 104 11.86 6.61 -1.01
N ARG A 105 10.62 6.70 -0.50
CA ARG A 105 9.98 5.73 0.40
C ARG A 105 9.91 4.34 -0.21
N ARG A 106 9.43 4.22 -1.45
CA ARG A 106 9.33 2.93 -2.14
C ARG A 106 10.73 2.34 -2.43
N GLN A 107 11.70 3.18 -2.79
CA GLN A 107 13.08 2.74 -3.06
C GLN A 107 13.74 2.10 -1.83
N LYS A 108 13.42 2.59 -0.63
CA LYS A 108 13.96 2.09 0.65
C LYS A 108 12.95 1.30 1.48
N LEU A 109 11.87 0.81 0.84
CA LEU A 109 10.84 0.01 1.48
C LEU A 109 11.46 -1.26 2.08
N TYR A 110 11.19 -1.52 3.36
CA TYR A 110 11.72 -2.69 4.03
C TYR A 110 11.04 -3.99 3.59
N LEU A 111 11.82 -4.89 2.98
CA LEU A 111 11.35 -6.17 2.41
C LEU A 111 12.09 -7.40 2.96
N ASN A 112 13.01 -7.24 3.92
CA ASN A 112 13.92 -8.34 4.26
C ASN A 112 13.22 -9.53 4.89
N LYS A 113 12.16 -9.35 5.68
CA LYS A 113 11.38 -10.49 6.20
C LYS A 113 10.64 -11.26 5.11
N LEU A 114 10.20 -10.55 4.07
CA LEU A 114 9.68 -11.15 2.85
C LEU A 114 10.77 -11.80 1.97
N LYS A 115 12.05 -11.48 2.17
CA LYS A 115 13.16 -12.21 1.55
C LYS A 115 13.60 -13.40 2.40
N GLU A 116 13.59 -13.28 3.72
CA GLU A 116 14.07 -14.31 4.64
C GLU A 116 13.09 -15.47 4.78
N PHE A 117 11.79 -15.26 4.54
CA PHE A 117 10.85 -16.36 4.63
C PHE A 117 11.19 -17.44 3.59
N SER A 118 11.04 -18.69 4.02
CA SER A 118 11.56 -19.89 3.38
C SER A 118 11.02 -20.15 1.97
N GLY A 119 9.97 -19.45 1.55
CA GLY A 119 9.28 -19.68 0.28
C GLY A 119 8.64 -21.07 0.29
N GLY A 120 7.37 -21.14 0.68
CA GLY A 120 6.60 -22.38 0.74
C GLY A 120 5.10 -22.09 0.72
N THR A 121 4.24 -23.09 0.90
CA THR A 121 2.77 -22.94 0.85
C THR A 121 2.15 -22.32 2.11
N SER A 122 2.96 -21.85 3.07
CA SER A 122 2.47 -21.34 4.36
C SER A 122 1.95 -19.91 4.27
N LYS A 123 0.63 -19.77 4.12
CA LYS A 123 -0.09 -18.49 4.20
C LYS A 123 0.07 -17.80 5.58
N THR A 124 0.32 -18.57 6.64
CA THR A 124 0.55 -18.06 8.00
C THR A 124 1.92 -17.40 8.15
N GLU A 125 2.98 -18.01 7.59
CA GLU A 125 4.32 -17.42 7.58
C GLU A 125 4.37 -16.17 6.72
N LEU A 126 3.68 -16.20 5.57
CA LEU A 126 3.52 -15.02 4.72
C LEU A 126 2.89 -13.86 5.49
N ARG A 127 1.83 -14.12 6.26
CA ARG A 127 1.17 -13.12 7.10
C ARG A 127 2.13 -12.53 8.11
N LYS A 128 2.87 -13.37 8.83
CA LYS A 128 3.86 -12.93 9.82
C LYS A 128 4.94 -12.05 9.18
N ALA A 129 5.49 -12.46 8.04
CA ALA A 129 6.51 -11.70 7.33
C ALA A 129 6.01 -10.32 6.88
N PHE A 130 4.78 -10.20 6.37
CA PHE A 130 4.19 -8.90 6.04
C PHE A 130 4.00 -8.00 7.27
N ILE A 131 3.52 -8.54 8.39
CA ILE A 131 3.36 -7.79 9.63
C ILE A 131 4.71 -7.28 10.14
N GLU A 132 5.73 -8.13 10.19
CA GLU A 132 7.07 -7.74 10.64
C GLU A 132 7.68 -6.68 9.71
N CYS A 133 7.53 -6.84 8.39
CA CYS A 133 7.97 -5.84 7.43
C CYS A 133 7.30 -4.48 7.65
N ALA A 134 5.97 -4.47 7.76
CA ALA A 134 5.20 -3.26 7.92
C ALA A 134 5.44 -2.56 9.27
N THR A 135 5.65 -3.34 10.34
CA THR A 135 6.03 -2.84 11.67
C THR A 135 7.37 -2.10 11.60
N ILE A 136 8.39 -2.75 11.02
CA ILE A 136 9.73 -2.18 10.92
C ILE A 136 9.72 -0.91 10.05
N GLU A 137 9.06 -0.95 8.88
CA GLU A 137 8.98 0.23 8.02
C GLU A 137 8.28 1.40 8.72
N THR A 138 7.22 1.13 9.47
CA THR A 138 6.46 2.17 10.18
C THR A 138 7.28 2.76 11.33
N PHE A 139 7.98 1.94 12.11
CA PHE A 139 8.91 2.40 13.15
C PHE A 139 9.95 3.38 12.60
N PHE A 140 10.62 3.02 11.51
CA PHE A 140 11.61 3.92 10.91
C PHE A 140 11.00 5.13 10.21
N SER A 141 9.82 4.98 9.62
CA SER A 141 9.08 6.10 9.02
C SER A 141 8.70 7.10 10.10
N TRP A 142 8.26 6.65 11.27
CA TRP A 142 7.99 7.51 12.42
C TRP A 142 9.25 8.23 12.90
N HIS A 143 10.37 7.50 13.05
CA HIS A 143 11.64 8.10 13.40
C HIS A 143 12.06 9.20 12.40
N LYS A 144 11.91 8.94 11.09
CA LYS A 144 12.20 9.92 10.03
C LYS A 144 11.27 11.12 10.09
N TYR A 145 9.97 10.90 10.26
CA TYR A 145 8.97 11.96 10.41
C TYR A 145 9.31 12.90 11.57
N LYS A 146 9.66 12.35 12.74
CA LYS A 146 10.10 13.15 13.88
C LYS A 146 11.34 13.99 13.56
N LYS A 147 12.34 13.42 12.88
CA LYS A 147 13.55 14.16 12.47
C LYS A 147 13.27 15.24 11.44
N GLU A 148 12.36 15.03 10.50
CA GLU A 148 11.94 16.06 9.55
C GLU A 148 11.23 17.21 10.28
N LYS A 149 10.33 16.91 11.22
CA LYS A 149 9.66 17.92 12.05
C LYS A 149 10.58 18.67 13.01
N GLU A 150 11.60 18.01 13.57
CA GLU A 150 12.66 18.68 14.35
C GLU A 150 13.43 19.71 13.49
N ASN A 151 13.69 19.40 12.22
CA ASN A 151 14.42 20.28 11.32
C ASN A 151 13.55 21.41 10.74
N GLU A 152 12.24 21.18 10.66
CA GLU A 152 11.26 22.14 10.14
C GLU A 152 10.94 23.28 11.12
N ASN A 153 11.41 23.25 12.39
CA ASN A 153 11.26 24.27 13.44
C ASN A 153 10.45 25.48 12.97
N THR A 154 9.12 25.34 13.01
CA THR A 154 8.22 26.38 12.55
C THR A 154 8.14 27.43 13.65
N ILE A 155 8.28 28.69 13.24
CA ILE A 155 7.94 29.82 14.10
C ILE A 155 6.42 29.93 14.07
N ASP A 156 5.79 29.83 15.24
CA ASP A 156 4.35 29.99 15.42
C ASP A 156 3.92 31.38 14.93
N GLU A 157 2.63 31.62 14.65
CA GLU A 157 2.12 32.97 14.32
C GLU A 157 2.47 34.02 15.40
N ASP A 158 2.75 33.56 16.62
CA ASP A 158 3.12 34.36 17.80
C ASP A 158 4.65 34.55 17.99
N GLY A 159 5.48 34.06 17.06
CA GLY A 159 6.94 34.27 17.09
C GLY A 159 7.73 33.33 18.02
N TYR A 160 7.09 32.29 18.57
CA TYR A 160 7.75 31.28 19.40
C TYR A 160 8.27 30.10 18.57
N LEU A 161 9.21 29.32 19.13
CA LEU A 161 9.74 28.08 18.54
C LEU A 161 8.80 26.93 18.91
N SER A 162 8.02 26.42 17.95
CA SER A 162 7.20 25.23 18.16
C SER A 162 8.08 24.00 18.29
N PHE A 163 8.19 23.46 19.52
CA PHE A 163 8.76 22.14 19.78
C PHE A 163 7.77 21.02 19.39
N GLY A 164 7.28 21.02 18.14
CA GLY A 164 6.19 20.15 17.68
C GLY A 164 6.45 18.65 17.81
N VAL A 165 7.70 18.23 18.00
CA VAL A 165 8.10 16.80 18.07
C VAL A 165 7.60 16.13 19.35
N GLU A 166 7.63 16.83 20.49
CA GLU A 166 7.04 16.31 21.73
C GLU A 166 5.51 16.21 21.63
N GLU A 167 4.89 17.16 20.94
CA GLU A 167 3.43 17.16 20.73
C GLU A 167 3.01 15.99 19.87
N PHE A 168 3.68 15.74 18.73
CA PHE A 168 3.40 14.57 17.89
C PHE A 168 3.61 13.24 18.64
N GLN A 169 4.61 13.17 19.52
CA GLN A 169 4.83 12.00 20.36
C GLN A 169 3.69 11.79 21.39
N LYS A 170 3.26 12.87 22.07
CA LYS A 170 2.11 12.83 22.99
C LYS A 170 0.79 12.48 22.28
N GLN A 171 0.58 13.00 21.07
CA GLN A 171 -0.58 12.66 20.24
C GLN A 171 -0.60 11.16 19.93
N LEU A 172 0.54 10.60 19.51
CA LEU A 172 0.65 9.17 19.20
C LEU A 172 0.41 8.30 20.44
N GLU A 173 0.97 8.67 21.59
CA GLU A 173 0.74 7.99 22.88
C GLU A 173 -0.73 8.08 23.34
N GLY A 174 -1.40 9.19 22.99
CA GLY A 174 -2.85 9.35 23.16
C GLY A 174 -3.70 8.60 22.13
N GLY A 175 -3.09 7.83 21.22
CA GLY A 175 -3.76 7.05 20.19
C GLY A 175 -4.16 7.84 18.93
N THR A 176 -3.71 9.09 18.82
CA THR A 176 -3.98 9.94 17.65
C THR A 176 -2.77 9.97 16.73
N ILE A 177 -2.91 9.46 15.51
CA ILE A 177 -1.85 9.45 14.50
C ILE A 177 -1.89 10.79 13.74
N PRO A 178 -0.78 11.55 13.65
CA PRO A 178 -0.73 12.77 12.85
C PRO A 178 -1.12 12.51 11.38
N GLU A 179 -1.99 13.33 10.81
CA GLU A 179 -2.59 13.08 9.48
C GLU A 179 -1.54 13.01 8.35
N GLU A 180 -0.48 13.82 8.43
CA GLU A 180 0.64 13.74 7.47
C GLU A 180 1.36 12.40 7.55
N PHE A 181 1.61 11.90 8.77
CA PHE A 181 2.28 10.62 8.99
C PHE A 181 1.39 9.45 8.57
N LYS A 182 0.10 9.50 8.91
CA LYS A 182 -0.92 8.53 8.50
C LYS A 182 -1.01 8.40 6.97
N ARG A 183 -0.89 9.51 6.23
CA ARG A 183 -0.81 9.49 4.76
C ARG A 183 0.42 8.71 4.27
N GLN A 184 1.58 8.85 4.92
CA GLN A 184 2.77 8.06 4.58
C GLN A 184 2.54 6.57 4.85
N MET A 185 1.88 6.22 5.96
CA MET A 185 1.49 4.84 6.27
C MET A 185 0.59 4.26 5.17
N PHE A 186 -0.42 5.01 4.70
CA PHE A 186 -1.28 4.57 3.61
C PHE A 186 -0.52 4.24 2.32
N TYR A 187 0.48 5.06 1.95
CA TYR A 187 1.29 4.78 0.77
C TYR A 187 2.14 3.52 0.94
N THR A 188 2.72 3.29 2.12
CA THR A 188 3.46 2.05 2.43
C THR A 188 2.55 0.83 2.42
N PHE A 189 1.35 0.95 2.99
CA PHE A 189 0.35 -0.12 2.96
C PHE A 189 -0.07 -0.46 1.52
N GLY A 190 -0.26 0.57 0.68
CA GLY A 190 -0.53 0.42 -0.75
C GLY A 190 0.61 -0.29 -1.49
N ASP A 191 1.87 0.08 -1.23
CA ASP A 191 3.01 -0.59 -1.84
C ASP A 191 3.05 -2.09 -1.46
N TYR A 192 2.84 -2.44 -0.18
CA TYR A 192 2.78 -3.84 0.23
C TYR A 192 1.64 -4.60 -0.44
N ARG A 193 0.49 -3.95 -0.63
CA ARG A 193 -0.64 -4.50 -1.40
C ARG A 193 -0.21 -4.80 -2.83
N ASP A 194 0.39 -3.84 -3.52
CA ASP A 194 0.79 -3.99 -4.91
C ASP A 194 1.89 -5.06 -5.07
N ILE A 195 2.75 -5.22 -4.07
CA ILE A 195 3.73 -6.33 -4.00
C ILE A 195 3.01 -7.67 -3.87
N LEU A 196 2.01 -7.80 -2.99
CA LEU A 196 1.23 -9.03 -2.84
C LEU A 196 0.57 -9.44 -4.16
N PHE A 197 -0.02 -8.49 -4.91
CA PHE A 197 -0.68 -8.77 -6.18
C PHE A 197 0.28 -8.85 -7.38
N GLY A 198 1.59 -8.66 -7.18
CA GLY A 198 2.57 -8.64 -8.27
C GLY A 198 2.45 -7.42 -9.22
N LYS A 199 1.59 -6.45 -8.87
CA LYS A 199 1.32 -5.21 -9.60
C LYS A 199 2.38 -4.14 -9.38
N ASP A 200 3.27 -4.35 -8.41
CA ASP A 200 4.41 -3.46 -8.19
C ASP A 200 5.27 -3.32 -9.47
N VAL A 201 5.61 -2.06 -9.75
CA VAL A 201 6.28 -1.60 -10.98
C VAL A 201 7.81 -1.73 -10.93
N GLY A 202 8.39 -2.01 -9.76
CA GLY A 202 9.84 -2.08 -9.59
C GLY A 202 10.46 -3.31 -10.27
N ASN A 203 11.63 -3.11 -10.86
CA ASN A 203 12.43 -4.09 -11.60
C ASN A 203 13.77 -4.43 -10.90
N GLY A 204 13.77 -4.49 -9.57
CA GLY A 204 14.96 -4.87 -8.79
C GLY A 204 15.00 -6.37 -8.48
N ASN A 205 16.19 -6.97 -8.46
CA ASN A 205 16.37 -8.40 -8.12
C ASN A 205 15.68 -8.78 -6.79
N ASP A 206 15.80 -7.90 -5.80
CA ASP A 206 15.19 -8.04 -4.48
C ASP A 206 13.66 -8.16 -4.53
N ILE A 207 13.01 -7.34 -5.36
CA ILE A 207 11.55 -7.35 -5.47
C ILE A 207 11.07 -8.52 -6.33
N GLU A 208 11.85 -8.93 -7.33
CA GLU A 208 11.57 -10.11 -8.13
C GLU A 208 11.63 -11.39 -7.29
N GLU A 209 12.63 -11.52 -6.41
CA GLU A 209 12.72 -12.64 -5.48
C GLU A 209 11.47 -12.71 -4.57
N VAL A 210 11.09 -11.59 -3.96
CA VAL A 210 9.89 -11.50 -3.12
C VAL A 210 8.63 -11.87 -3.90
N LYS A 211 8.45 -11.30 -5.11
CA LYS A 211 7.29 -11.60 -5.98
C LYS A 211 7.20 -13.09 -6.29
N ASN A 212 8.33 -13.74 -6.59
CA ASN A 212 8.39 -15.17 -6.88
C ASN A 212 8.04 -16.01 -5.66
N LYS A 213 8.58 -15.69 -4.47
CA LYS A 213 8.23 -16.40 -3.23
C LYS A 213 6.74 -16.29 -2.91
N ILE A 214 6.18 -15.08 -3.01
CA ILE A 214 4.74 -14.86 -2.82
C ILE A 214 3.95 -15.67 -3.85
N LYS A 215 4.37 -15.68 -5.13
CA LYS A 215 3.72 -16.50 -6.16
C LYS A 215 3.66 -17.97 -5.78
N THR A 216 4.73 -18.54 -5.24
CA THR A 216 4.77 -19.93 -4.76
C THR A 216 3.78 -20.19 -3.62
N VAL A 217 3.48 -19.23 -2.75
CA VAL A 217 2.49 -19.39 -1.66
C VAL A 217 1.08 -19.64 -2.20
N PHE A 218 0.74 -18.99 -3.33
CA PHE A 218 -0.60 -19.03 -3.93
C PHE A 218 -0.71 -19.98 -5.12
N GLN A 219 0.39 -20.58 -5.59
CA GLN A 219 0.33 -21.57 -6.66
C GLN A 219 -0.23 -22.90 -6.13
N ASN A 220 -1.48 -23.20 -6.49
CA ASN A 220 -1.97 -24.57 -6.48
C ASN A 220 -1.45 -25.30 -7.74
N SER A 221 -1.24 -26.62 -7.66
CA SER A 221 -0.65 -27.45 -8.73
C SER A 221 -1.47 -27.57 -10.04
N THR A 222 -2.51 -26.76 -10.23
CA THR A 222 -3.45 -26.81 -11.35
C THR A 222 -3.93 -25.40 -11.73
N ASP A 223 -3.40 -24.89 -12.84
CA ASP A 223 -3.66 -23.62 -13.57
C ASP A 223 -3.21 -22.25 -12.98
N PRO A 224 -2.58 -21.34 -13.77
CA PRO A 224 -1.55 -20.45 -13.24
C PRO A 224 -1.94 -18.98 -13.00
N ASP A 225 -3.00 -18.41 -13.58
CA ASP A 225 -3.18 -16.94 -13.55
C ASP A 225 -4.55 -16.41 -13.05
N GLU A 226 -5.71 -17.00 -13.36
CA GLU A 226 -7.01 -16.44 -12.90
C GLU A 226 -7.46 -16.91 -11.50
N GLN A 227 -7.12 -18.14 -11.08
CA GLN A 227 -7.48 -18.63 -9.74
C GLN A 227 -6.63 -17.98 -8.62
N ASN A 228 -5.41 -17.57 -8.95
CA ASN A 228 -4.45 -17.04 -7.98
C ASN A 228 -4.79 -15.62 -7.51
N ASP A 229 -5.41 -14.80 -8.35
CA ASP A 229 -5.79 -13.42 -7.99
C ASP A 229 -6.93 -13.39 -6.98
N ASN A 230 -7.95 -14.24 -7.14
CA ASN A 230 -9.04 -14.40 -6.19
C ASN A 230 -8.55 -14.89 -4.82
N GLU A 231 -7.54 -15.77 -4.78
CA GLU A 231 -6.95 -16.22 -3.52
C GLU A 231 -6.15 -15.12 -2.81
N ARG A 232 -5.37 -14.33 -3.56
CA ARG A 232 -4.64 -13.18 -3.02
C ARG A 232 -5.58 -12.10 -2.51
N GLU A 233 -6.70 -11.88 -3.19
CA GLU A 233 -7.74 -10.93 -2.77
C GLU A 233 -8.35 -11.35 -1.44
N LYS A 234 -8.84 -12.58 -1.34
CA LYS A 234 -9.37 -13.13 -0.07
C LYS A 234 -8.33 -13.07 1.05
N TRP A 235 -7.08 -13.39 0.74
CA TRP A 235 -6.00 -13.33 1.72
C TRP A 235 -5.77 -11.89 2.20
N TRP A 236 -5.75 -10.91 1.30
CA TRP A 236 -5.57 -9.49 1.66
C TRP A 236 -6.78 -8.93 2.41
N GLU A 237 -8.00 -9.29 2.06
CA GLU A 237 -9.20 -8.91 2.82
C GLU A 237 -9.15 -9.45 4.25
N GLN A 238 -8.65 -10.68 4.40
CA GLN A 238 -8.53 -11.32 5.71
C GLN A 238 -7.37 -10.74 6.53
N HIS A 239 -6.22 -10.45 5.91
CA HIS A 239 -4.96 -10.16 6.61
C HIS A 239 -4.44 -8.73 6.45
N GLY A 240 -4.96 -7.95 5.50
CA GLY A 240 -4.62 -6.53 5.34
C GLY A 240 -4.92 -5.73 6.61
N LYS A 241 -5.99 -6.08 7.33
CA LYS A 241 -6.29 -5.50 8.65
C LYS A 241 -5.26 -5.85 9.72
N ASP A 242 -4.65 -7.03 9.63
CA ASP A 242 -3.60 -7.46 10.57
C ASP A 242 -2.30 -6.74 10.28
N ILE A 243 -1.97 -6.55 8.99
CA ILE A 243 -0.82 -5.76 8.55
C ILE A 243 -0.98 -4.31 9.02
N TRP A 244 -2.14 -3.69 8.80
CA TRP A 244 -2.42 -2.33 9.27
C TRP A 244 -2.37 -2.21 10.80
N LYS A 245 -2.79 -3.24 11.54
CA LYS A 245 -2.67 -3.27 13.01
C LYS A 245 -1.25 -3.42 13.52
N GLY A 246 -0.36 -4.02 12.72
CA GLY A 246 1.05 -4.13 13.05
C GLY A 246 1.85 -2.86 12.74
N MET A 247 1.37 -2.05 11.78
CA MET A 247 1.90 -0.71 11.50
C MET A 247 1.61 0.24 12.66
#